data_AF-E0NNT3-F1
#
_entry.id   AF-E0NNT3-F1
#
_cell.length_a   1.000
_cell.length_b   1.000
_cell.length_c   1.000
_cell.angle_alpha   90.00
_cell.angle_beta   90.00
_cell.angle_gamma   90.00
#
_symmetry.space_group_name_H-M   'P 1'
#
loop_
_entity.id
_entity.type
_entity.pdbx_description
1 polymer ?
#
loop_
_entity_poly.entity_id
_entity_poly.type
_entity_poly.pdbx_seq_one_letter_code
_entity_poly.pdbx_strand_id
1 'polypeptide(L)'
;MNRKTLENIFTIVAFLVAAFFIGFASGQIVSYAKEFIVLESVLLNNIFWFAVVFLSIYLVVMIHIIFHEAGHMIGGFITGYRFLYFRIGSTTLVRTDNGFKIRKLTVPGTGGQCIMVPPEMKDGDYPVVIYNLGGGLLNLIVSFISIIIFKTYNLNPAITGLLEIFAIVGIYIGIGNLVPLKVISNDGANIFYLKNDLEERIALHKILNDEEDIINCKEVEETSLNIDEADLSKTFIQGIFINRMEDRFYKMEFEEAKFIDEKLLGKAKMNMTFEFMVKTTLTTIYLIEGSVERAEELLKDKSLKKYLKNKYVLHVEILNYARNRILEGKDGKKIRKRIEKMEDKYIYPSHMKAAFEIMDKIDEVADRKSIE
;
A
#
# COMPACT_ATOMS: atom_id res chain seq x y z
N MET A 1 -2.47 -30.22 -13.32
CA MET A 1 -1.82 -29.36 -12.31
C MET A 1 -2.76 -28.20 -11.99
N ASN A 2 -3.04 -27.89 -10.73
CA ASN A 2 -3.94 -26.78 -10.35
C ASN A 2 -3.31 -25.43 -10.76
N ARG A 3 -4.13 -24.46 -11.21
CA ARG A 3 -3.74 -23.07 -11.50
C ARG A 3 -2.83 -22.46 -10.41
N LYS A 4 -3.11 -22.68 -9.13
CA LYS A 4 -2.26 -22.21 -8.01
C LYS A 4 -0.84 -22.79 -8.07
N THR A 5 -0.71 -24.07 -8.41
CA THR A 5 0.60 -24.72 -8.56
C THR A 5 1.35 -24.16 -9.76
N LEU A 6 0.64 -23.86 -10.85
CA LEU A 6 1.22 -23.28 -12.06
C LEU A 6 1.70 -21.84 -11.83
N GLU A 7 0.92 -21.02 -11.11
CA GLU A 7 1.29 -19.67 -10.67
C GLU A 7 2.54 -19.69 -9.76
N ASN A 8 2.62 -20.64 -8.83
CA ASN A 8 3.79 -20.80 -7.96
C ASN A 8 5.05 -21.20 -8.74
N ILE A 9 4.93 -22.16 -9.68
CA ILE A 9 6.05 -22.58 -10.53
C ILE A 9 6.53 -21.42 -11.39
N PHE A 10 5.61 -20.70 -12.02
CA PHE A 10 5.94 -19.51 -12.81
C PHE A 10 6.71 -18.50 -11.98
N THR A 11 6.23 -18.18 -10.76
CA THR A 11 6.88 -17.23 -9.86
C THR A 11 8.29 -17.67 -9.48
N ILE A 12 8.48 -18.95 -9.14
CA ILE A 12 9.80 -19.50 -8.78
C ILE A 12 10.75 -19.46 -9.98
N VAL A 13 10.30 -19.89 -11.16
CA VAL A 13 11.13 -19.91 -12.36
C VAL A 13 11.51 -18.48 -12.76
N ALA A 14 10.56 -17.55 -12.77
CA ALA A 14 10.82 -16.15 -13.07
C ALA A 14 11.85 -15.54 -12.09
N PHE A 15 11.72 -15.84 -10.80
CA PHE A 15 12.67 -15.40 -9.79
C PHE A 15 14.08 -15.96 -10.03
N LEU A 16 14.21 -17.27 -10.29
CA LEU A 16 15.51 -17.90 -10.55
C LEU A 16 16.18 -17.34 -11.81
N VAL A 17 15.41 -17.11 -12.87
CA VAL A 17 15.90 -16.50 -14.11
C VAL A 17 16.39 -15.07 -13.83
N ALA A 18 15.60 -14.25 -13.14
CA ALA A 18 16.01 -12.90 -12.78
C ALA A 18 17.26 -12.89 -11.91
N ALA A 19 17.33 -13.76 -10.90
CA ALA A 19 18.49 -13.88 -10.01
C ALA A 19 19.77 -14.28 -10.75
N PHE A 20 19.67 -15.22 -11.71
CA PHE A 20 20.80 -15.62 -12.54
C PHE A 20 21.36 -14.45 -13.35
N PHE A 21 20.50 -13.73 -14.07
CA PHE A 21 20.95 -12.61 -14.91
C PHE A 21 21.43 -11.41 -14.07
N ILE A 22 20.81 -11.14 -12.92
CA ILE A 22 21.30 -10.12 -11.97
C ILE A 22 22.69 -10.51 -11.47
N GLY A 23 22.92 -11.79 -11.15
CA GLY A 23 24.22 -12.29 -10.74
C GLY A 23 25.30 -12.08 -11.81
N PHE A 24 24.97 -12.38 -13.07
CA PHE A 24 25.85 -12.15 -14.22
C PHE A 24 26.20 -10.65 -14.39
N ALA A 25 25.19 -9.79 -14.41
CA ALA A 25 25.37 -8.34 -14.54
C ALA A 25 26.17 -7.74 -13.37
N SER A 26 25.90 -8.23 -12.15
CA SER A 26 26.65 -7.85 -10.95
C SER A 26 28.13 -8.25 -11.04
N GLY A 27 28.43 -9.41 -11.65
CA GLY A 27 29.79 -9.86 -11.92
C GLY A 27 30.57 -8.89 -12.81
N GLN A 28 29.92 -8.31 -13.83
CA GLN A 28 30.54 -7.29 -14.69
C GLN A 28 30.89 -6.01 -13.91
N ILE A 29 29.96 -5.53 -13.08
CA ILE A 29 30.18 -4.34 -12.22
C ILE A 29 31.37 -4.58 -11.30
N VAL A 30 31.37 -5.70 -10.57
CA VAL A 30 32.41 -6.03 -9.59
C VAL A 30 33.76 -6.25 -10.27
N SER A 31 33.79 -6.94 -11.42
CA SER A 31 35.03 -7.20 -12.15
C SER A 31 35.71 -5.91 -12.61
N TYR A 32 34.94 -4.99 -13.19
CA TYR A 32 35.47 -3.70 -13.65
C TYR A 32 35.88 -2.81 -12.49
N ALA A 33 35.08 -2.73 -11.44
CA ALA A 33 35.34 -1.82 -10.34
C ALA A 33 36.50 -2.29 -9.43
N LYS A 34 36.82 -3.60 -9.41
CA LYS A 34 38.03 -4.16 -8.79
C LYS A 34 39.33 -3.66 -9.42
N GLU A 35 39.30 -3.14 -10.64
CA GLU A 35 40.49 -2.49 -11.25
C GLU A 35 40.87 -1.19 -10.54
N PHE A 36 39.94 -0.58 -9.79
CA PHE A 36 40.11 0.72 -9.14
C PHE A 36 40.05 0.66 -7.61
N ILE A 37 39.33 -0.32 -7.04
CA ILE A 37 39.12 -0.45 -5.60
C ILE A 37 39.46 -1.87 -5.17
N VAL A 38 40.56 -2.02 -4.43
CA VAL A 38 40.98 -3.28 -3.82
C VAL A 38 41.19 -3.05 -2.33
N LEU A 39 40.39 -3.72 -1.50
CA LEU A 39 40.59 -3.79 -0.06
C LEU A 39 41.52 -4.96 0.27
N GLU A 40 42.50 -4.73 1.15
CA GLU A 40 43.49 -5.75 1.54
C GLU A 40 42.84 -6.98 2.19
N SER A 41 41.78 -6.78 2.97
CA SER A 41 41.02 -7.87 3.57
C SER A 41 40.04 -8.46 2.57
N VAL A 42 40.19 -9.76 2.28
CA VAL A 42 39.28 -10.54 1.43
C VAL A 42 37.84 -10.48 1.95
N LEU A 43 37.64 -10.57 3.27
CA LEU A 43 36.32 -10.51 3.87
C LEU A 43 35.68 -9.13 3.69
N LEU A 44 36.42 -8.05 3.97
CA LEU A 44 35.92 -6.68 3.78
C LEU A 44 35.63 -6.39 2.30
N ASN A 45 36.48 -6.88 1.39
CA ASN A 45 36.28 -6.76 -0.04
C ASN A 45 34.96 -7.42 -0.50
N ASN A 46 34.69 -8.65 -0.03
CA ASN A 46 33.45 -9.35 -0.37
C ASN A 46 32.21 -8.66 0.20
N ILE A 47 32.27 -8.20 1.46
CA ILE A 47 31.17 -7.46 2.09
C ILE A 47 30.91 -6.14 1.36
N PHE A 48 31.96 -5.42 0.98
CA PHE A 48 31.86 -4.17 0.25
C PHE A 48 31.15 -4.35 -1.10
N TRP A 49 31.61 -5.30 -1.93
CA TRP A 49 30.99 -5.55 -3.24
C TRP A 49 29.57 -6.07 -3.13
N PHE A 50 29.28 -6.92 -2.13
CA PHE A 50 27.93 -7.34 -1.84
C PHE A 50 27.03 -6.13 -1.51
N ALA A 51 27.51 -5.21 -0.68
CA ALA A 51 26.78 -3.99 -0.34
C ALA A 51 26.56 -3.07 -1.56
N VAL A 52 27.55 -2.92 -2.43
CA VAL A 52 27.44 -2.12 -3.67
C VAL A 52 26.39 -2.70 -4.62
N VAL A 53 26.42 -4.01 -4.87
CA VAL A 53 25.44 -4.69 -5.72
C VAL A 53 24.05 -4.59 -5.12
N PHE A 54 23.91 -4.87 -3.82
CA PHE A 54 22.63 -4.78 -3.12
C PHE A 54 22.05 -3.36 -3.18
N LEU A 55 22.87 -2.34 -2.93
CA LEU A 55 22.47 -0.93 -3.04
C LEU A 55 22.05 -0.58 -4.47
N SER A 56 22.78 -1.08 -5.47
CA SER A 56 22.45 -0.84 -6.89
C SER A 56 21.08 -1.42 -7.25
N ILE A 57 20.81 -2.68 -6.86
CA ILE A 57 19.51 -3.32 -7.06
C ILE A 57 18.42 -2.55 -6.31
N TYR A 58 18.66 -2.17 -5.06
CA TYR A 58 17.70 -1.40 -4.27
C TYR A 58 17.33 -0.07 -4.95
N LEU A 59 18.32 0.70 -5.42
CA LEU A 59 18.09 1.96 -6.13
C LEU A 59 17.33 1.73 -7.45
N VAL A 60 17.70 0.70 -8.21
CA VAL A 60 16.99 0.32 -9.44
C VAL A 60 15.53 -0.02 -9.17
N VAL A 61 15.23 -0.78 -8.11
CA VAL A 61 13.84 -1.09 -7.71
C VAL A 61 13.08 0.19 -7.35
N MET A 62 13.69 1.10 -6.59
CA MET A 62 13.05 2.39 -6.24
C MET A 62 12.73 3.21 -7.50
N ILE A 63 13.64 3.28 -8.46
CA ILE A 63 13.41 3.99 -9.73
C ILE A 63 12.28 3.33 -10.53
N HIS A 64 12.25 2.00 -10.59
CA HIS A 64 11.16 1.28 -11.27
C HIS A 64 9.80 1.46 -10.62
N ILE A 65 9.73 1.61 -9.30
CA ILE A 65 8.48 1.98 -8.61
C ILE A 65 8.02 3.36 -9.07
N ILE A 66 8.93 4.34 -9.17
CA ILE A 66 8.57 5.69 -9.66
C ILE A 66 8.04 5.62 -11.09
N PHE A 67 8.71 4.89 -11.98
CA PHE A 67 8.22 4.68 -13.34
C PHE A 67 6.89 3.93 -13.37
N HIS A 68 6.69 2.95 -12.50
CA HIS A 68 5.44 2.21 -12.41
C HIS A 68 4.27 3.15 -12.06
N GLU A 69 4.39 3.90 -10.96
CA GLU A 69 3.34 4.84 -10.55
C GLU A 69 3.13 5.95 -11.60
N ALA A 70 4.20 6.40 -12.26
CA ALA A 70 4.09 7.37 -13.36
C ALA A 70 3.35 6.79 -14.58
N GLY A 71 3.41 5.48 -14.79
CA GLY A 71 2.68 4.79 -15.84
C GLY A 71 1.18 4.84 -15.61
N HIS A 72 0.71 4.59 -14.38
CA HIS A 72 -0.70 4.80 -14.01
C HIS A 72 -1.13 6.25 -14.23
N MET A 73 -0.28 7.20 -13.83
CA MET A 73 -0.55 8.62 -14.03
C MET A 73 -0.73 8.98 -15.52
N ILE A 74 0.16 8.50 -16.38
CA ILE A 74 0.06 8.70 -17.85
C ILE A 74 -1.20 8.03 -18.40
N GLY A 75 -1.45 6.77 -18.03
CA GLY A 75 -2.64 6.03 -18.46
C GLY A 75 -3.94 6.72 -18.04
N GLY A 76 -3.99 7.25 -16.82
CA GLY A 76 -5.11 8.03 -16.32
C GLY A 76 -5.31 9.34 -17.08
N PHE A 77 -4.26 10.15 -17.29
CA PHE A 77 -4.39 11.40 -18.04
C PHE A 77 -4.87 11.19 -19.48
N ILE A 78 -4.34 10.18 -20.17
CA ILE A 78 -4.77 9.84 -21.54
C ILE A 78 -6.25 9.48 -21.60
N THR A 79 -6.81 8.98 -20.50
CA THR A 79 -8.18 8.49 -20.42
C THR A 79 -9.14 9.39 -19.63
N GLY A 80 -8.72 10.61 -19.31
CA GLY A 80 -9.57 11.60 -18.66
C GLY A 80 -9.69 11.47 -17.14
N TYR A 81 -8.85 10.64 -16.50
CA TYR A 81 -8.74 10.65 -15.04
C TYR A 81 -8.12 11.97 -14.57
N ARG A 82 -8.54 12.42 -13.39
CA ARG A 82 -7.97 13.59 -12.72
C ARG A 82 -6.98 13.13 -11.66
N PHE A 83 -5.79 13.70 -11.66
CA PHE A 83 -4.79 13.41 -10.64
C PHE A 83 -5.34 13.65 -9.23
N LEU A 84 -5.17 12.72 -8.29
CA LEU A 84 -5.50 12.93 -6.89
C LEU A 84 -4.23 12.97 -6.05
N TYR A 85 -3.45 11.89 -6.01
CA TYR A 85 -2.16 11.91 -5.34
C TYR A 85 -1.13 10.94 -5.94
N PHE A 86 0.14 11.26 -5.68
CA PHE A 86 1.30 10.43 -6.01
C PHE A 86 2.19 10.29 -4.79
N ARG A 87 2.47 9.06 -4.39
CA ARG A 87 3.25 8.74 -3.20
C ARG A 87 4.49 7.93 -3.54
N ILE A 88 5.62 8.30 -2.93
CA ILE A 88 6.84 7.50 -2.88
C ILE A 88 7.25 7.36 -1.41
N GLY A 89 7.35 6.13 -0.93
CA GLY A 89 7.51 5.87 0.51
C GLY A 89 6.35 6.47 1.28
N SER A 90 6.61 7.42 2.20
CA SER A 90 5.54 8.13 2.91
C SER A 90 5.24 9.54 2.36
N THR A 91 6.10 10.08 1.51
CA THR A 91 5.92 11.44 0.97
C THR A 91 4.90 11.39 -0.15
N THR A 92 3.85 12.21 -0.03
CA THR A 92 2.71 12.22 -0.95
C THR A 92 2.50 13.61 -1.50
N LEU A 93 2.56 13.77 -2.82
CA LEU A 93 2.07 14.96 -3.52
C LEU A 93 0.58 14.75 -3.77
N VAL A 94 -0.27 15.59 -3.18
CA VAL A 94 -1.73 15.47 -3.26
C VAL A 94 -2.33 16.75 -3.84
N ARG A 95 -3.31 16.62 -4.73
CA ARG A 95 -4.16 17.72 -5.18
C ARG A 95 -5.32 17.89 -4.20
N THR A 96 -5.45 19.09 -3.66
CA THR A 96 -6.60 19.52 -2.85
C THR A 96 -7.38 20.59 -3.61
N ASP A 97 -8.56 20.96 -3.11
CA ASP A 97 -9.34 22.09 -3.61
C ASP A 97 -8.54 23.41 -3.56
N ASN A 98 -7.54 23.49 -2.67
CA ASN A 98 -6.64 24.63 -2.52
C ASN A 98 -5.31 24.47 -3.31
N GLY A 99 -5.27 23.56 -4.27
CA GLY A 99 -4.07 23.25 -5.07
C GLY A 99 -3.21 22.12 -4.49
N PHE A 100 -1.99 21.98 -5.01
CA PHE A 100 -1.09 20.89 -4.67
C PHE A 100 -0.42 21.09 -3.30
N LYS A 101 -0.38 20.03 -2.50
CA LYS A 101 0.29 20.01 -1.18
C LYS A 101 1.18 18.79 -1.06
N ILE A 102 2.25 18.92 -0.26
CA ILE A 102 3.05 17.77 0.18
C ILE A 102 2.51 17.32 1.54
N ARG A 103 2.02 16.09 1.59
CA ARG A 103 1.49 15.41 2.79
C ARG A 103 2.25 14.10 3.05
N LYS A 104 1.85 13.40 4.09
CA LYS A 104 2.38 12.14 4.57
C LYS A 104 1.27 11.11 4.68
N LEU A 105 1.48 9.97 4.05
CA LEU A 105 0.63 8.80 4.14
C LEU A 105 1.54 7.58 4.20
N THR A 106 1.37 6.71 5.20
CA THR A 106 2.14 5.47 5.31
C THR A 106 1.22 4.31 5.05
N VAL A 107 1.44 3.57 3.97
CA VAL A 107 0.71 2.34 3.66
C VAL A 107 1.70 1.17 3.71
N PRO A 108 1.73 0.37 4.79
CA PRO A 108 2.64 -0.76 4.90
C PRO A 108 2.49 -1.73 3.73
N GLY A 109 3.62 -2.23 3.20
CA GLY A 109 3.63 -3.20 2.11
C GLY A 109 3.62 -2.61 0.70
N THR A 110 3.63 -1.28 0.55
CA THR A 110 3.67 -0.61 -0.75
C THR A 110 4.83 0.39 -0.82
N GLY A 111 5.53 0.42 -1.96
CA GLY A 111 6.66 1.33 -2.18
C GLY A 111 6.26 2.69 -2.75
N GLY A 112 5.15 2.73 -3.48
CA GLY A 112 4.52 3.93 -4.03
C GLY A 112 3.03 3.69 -4.24
N GLN A 113 2.32 4.74 -4.65
CA GLN A 113 0.93 4.71 -5.09
C GLN A 113 0.64 5.93 -5.96
N CYS A 114 0.02 5.74 -7.11
CA CYS A 114 -0.66 6.77 -7.88
C CYS A 114 -2.16 6.53 -7.80
N ILE A 115 -2.89 7.48 -7.21
CA ILE A 115 -4.35 7.46 -7.19
C ILE A 115 -4.86 8.63 -8.01
N MET A 116 -5.84 8.33 -8.86
CA MET A 116 -6.51 9.29 -9.71
C MET A 116 -8.01 9.07 -9.67
N VAL A 117 -8.76 10.15 -9.79
CA VAL A 117 -10.23 10.12 -9.83
C VAL A 117 -10.66 9.78 -11.25
N PRO A 118 -11.49 8.74 -11.44
CA PRO A 118 -11.97 8.36 -12.76
C PRO A 118 -12.89 9.44 -13.36
N PRO A 119 -13.04 9.47 -14.69
CA PRO A 119 -14.10 10.25 -15.31
C PRO A 119 -15.49 9.75 -14.86
N GLU A 120 -16.53 10.51 -15.19
CA GLU A 120 -17.91 10.06 -14.98
C GLU A 120 -18.15 8.70 -15.65
N MET A 121 -18.83 7.83 -14.91
CA MET A 121 -19.21 6.53 -15.43
C MET A 121 -20.33 6.70 -16.46
N LYS A 122 -20.17 6.08 -17.63
CA LYS A 122 -21.17 6.08 -18.71
C LYS A 122 -21.56 4.65 -19.00
N ASP A 123 -22.86 4.35 -18.95
CA ASP A 123 -23.41 3.01 -19.21
C ASP A 123 -22.73 1.90 -18.41
N GLY A 124 -22.37 2.19 -17.15
CA GLY A 124 -21.68 1.23 -16.26
C GLY A 124 -20.18 1.06 -16.55
N ASP A 125 -19.57 1.92 -17.35
CA ASP A 125 -18.16 1.81 -17.73
C ASP A 125 -17.37 3.12 -17.58
N TYR A 126 -16.06 2.96 -17.41
CA TYR A 126 -15.03 4.00 -17.45
C TYR A 126 -13.66 3.32 -17.72
N PRO A 127 -12.61 4.07 -18.13
CA PRO A 127 -11.42 3.48 -18.75
C PRO A 127 -10.42 2.81 -17.78
N VAL A 128 -10.86 1.77 -17.06
CA VAL A 128 -10.08 1.01 -16.08
C VAL A 128 -8.87 0.29 -16.65
N VAL A 129 -8.95 -0.13 -17.93
CA VAL A 129 -7.92 -0.98 -18.54
C VAL A 129 -6.62 -0.21 -18.75
N ILE A 130 -6.69 0.96 -19.39
CA ILE A 130 -5.50 1.76 -19.69
C ILE A 130 -4.89 2.31 -18.39
N TYR A 131 -5.73 2.70 -17.42
CA TYR A 131 -5.29 3.14 -16.11
C TYR A 131 -4.43 2.08 -15.40
N ASN A 132 -4.92 0.85 -15.29
CA ASN A 132 -4.18 -0.23 -14.62
C ASN A 132 -3.01 -0.76 -15.47
N LEU A 133 -3.13 -0.80 -16.81
CA LEU A 133 -2.03 -1.25 -17.68
C LEU A 133 -0.81 -0.31 -17.62
N GLY A 134 -1.05 0.98 -17.38
CA GLY A 134 -0.04 2.03 -17.50
C GLY A 134 1.23 1.74 -16.72
N GLY A 135 1.12 1.27 -15.47
CA GLY A 135 2.28 1.05 -14.60
C GLY A 135 3.20 -0.05 -15.12
N GLY A 136 2.69 -1.28 -15.24
CA GLY A 136 3.47 -2.40 -15.75
C GLY A 136 3.99 -2.19 -17.18
N LEU A 137 3.23 -1.50 -18.04
CA LEU A 137 3.67 -1.18 -19.39
C LEU A 137 4.85 -0.20 -19.40
N LEU A 138 4.83 0.84 -18.55
CA LEU A 138 5.94 1.79 -18.49
C LEU A 138 7.22 1.13 -17.97
N ASN A 139 7.15 0.19 -17.01
CA ASN A 139 8.32 -0.60 -16.61
C ASN A 139 8.94 -1.35 -17.80
N LEU A 140 8.12 -2.01 -18.63
CA LEU A 140 8.60 -2.74 -19.80
C LEU A 140 9.21 -1.81 -20.85
N ILE A 141 8.61 -0.64 -21.09
CA ILE A 141 9.12 0.36 -22.02
C ILE A 141 10.51 0.84 -21.58
N VAL A 142 10.67 1.27 -20.32
CA VAL A 142 11.97 1.78 -19.85
C VAL A 142 13.03 0.68 -19.77
N SER A 143 12.63 -0.56 -19.47
CA SER A 143 13.54 -1.72 -19.57
C SER A 143 14.01 -1.97 -20.99
N PHE A 144 13.11 -1.89 -21.97
CA PHE A 144 13.46 -2.08 -23.38
C PHE A 144 14.38 -0.98 -23.89
N ILE A 145 14.13 0.27 -23.48
CA ILE A 145 15.03 1.41 -23.76
C ILE A 145 16.43 1.13 -23.19
N SER A 146 16.52 0.64 -21.95
CA SER A 146 17.80 0.25 -21.33
C SER A 146 18.55 -0.79 -22.18
N ILE A 147 17.85 -1.81 -22.68
CA ILE A 147 18.41 -2.83 -23.58
C ILE A 147 18.97 -2.23 -24.86
N ILE A 148 18.22 -1.33 -25.50
CA ILE A 148 18.68 -0.65 -26.71
C ILE A 148 19.96 0.14 -26.41
N ILE A 149 20.00 0.87 -25.29
CA ILE A 149 21.15 1.70 -24.92
C ILE A 149 22.41 0.85 -24.76
N PHE A 150 22.39 -0.20 -23.92
CA PHE A 150 23.61 -0.98 -23.67
C PHE A 150 24.01 -1.88 -24.85
N LYS A 151 23.10 -2.16 -25.80
CA LYS A 151 23.42 -2.88 -27.03
C LYS A 151 23.96 -1.98 -28.15
N THR A 152 23.59 -0.70 -28.16
CA THR A 152 23.94 0.23 -29.24
C THR A 152 25.23 0.98 -28.94
N TYR A 153 25.46 1.34 -27.67
CA TYR A 153 26.61 2.15 -27.27
C TYR A 153 27.68 1.28 -26.62
N ASN A 154 28.95 1.59 -26.90
CA ASN A 154 30.10 0.95 -26.26
C ASN A 154 30.34 1.58 -24.87
N LEU A 155 29.58 1.12 -23.87
CA LEU A 155 29.64 1.57 -22.49
C LEU A 155 30.68 0.78 -21.70
N ASN A 156 31.22 1.37 -20.62
CA ASN A 156 32.08 0.60 -19.73
C ASN A 156 31.27 -0.53 -19.03
N PRO A 157 31.93 -1.63 -18.62
CA PRO A 157 31.22 -2.81 -18.10
C PRO A 157 30.36 -2.53 -16.85
N ALA A 158 30.74 -1.55 -16.01
CA ALA A 158 29.92 -1.20 -14.85
C ALA A 158 28.60 -0.52 -15.25
N ILE A 159 28.62 0.41 -16.21
CA ILE A 159 27.40 1.02 -16.73
C ILE A 159 26.55 -0.02 -17.46
N THR A 160 27.17 -0.88 -18.27
CA THR A 160 26.49 -2.00 -18.94
C THR A 160 25.79 -2.90 -17.94
N GLY A 161 26.50 -3.38 -16.91
CA GLY A 161 25.93 -4.21 -15.86
C GLY A 161 24.80 -3.52 -15.09
N LEU A 162 24.89 -2.22 -14.82
CA LEU A 162 23.80 -1.48 -14.17
C LEU A 162 22.55 -1.39 -15.07
N LEU A 163 22.72 -1.14 -16.37
CA LEU A 163 21.61 -1.10 -17.34
C LEU A 163 21.00 -2.50 -17.57
N GLU A 164 21.79 -3.56 -17.50
CA GLU A 164 21.31 -4.94 -17.50
C GLU A 164 20.45 -5.21 -16.25
N ILE A 165 20.94 -4.88 -15.04
CA ILE A 165 20.15 -4.99 -13.80
C ILE A 165 18.86 -4.18 -13.92
N PHE A 166 18.94 -2.95 -14.42
CA PHE A 166 17.78 -2.09 -14.66
C PHE A 166 16.76 -2.75 -15.58
N ALA A 167 17.20 -3.33 -16.70
CA ALA A 167 16.32 -4.01 -17.64
C ALA A 167 15.65 -5.24 -17.01
N ILE A 168 16.42 -6.11 -16.35
CA ILE A 168 15.93 -7.35 -15.73
C ILE A 168 14.92 -7.05 -14.64
N VAL A 169 15.23 -6.12 -13.74
CA VAL A 169 14.33 -5.73 -12.64
C VAL A 169 13.03 -5.16 -13.18
N GLY A 170 13.09 -4.28 -14.17
CA GLY A 170 11.87 -3.69 -14.75
C GLY A 170 11.01 -4.69 -15.51
N ILE A 171 11.62 -5.64 -16.22
CA ILE A 171 10.88 -6.73 -16.88
C ILE A 171 10.19 -7.59 -15.83
N TYR A 172 10.90 -7.94 -14.75
CA TYR A 172 10.35 -8.73 -13.65
C TYR A 172 9.16 -8.02 -12.98
N ILE A 173 9.30 -6.72 -12.65
CA ILE A 173 8.25 -5.91 -12.03
C ILE A 173 7.07 -5.71 -12.99
N GLY A 174 7.33 -5.39 -14.26
CA GLY A 174 6.31 -5.16 -15.27
C GLY A 174 5.46 -6.40 -15.52
N ILE A 175 6.10 -7.57 -15.75
CA ILE A 175 5.38 -8.84 -15.92
C ILE A 175 4.65 -9.23 -14.64
N GLY A 176 5.31 -9.10 -13.48
CA GLY A 176 4.74 -9.44 -12.18
C GLY A 176 3.45 -8.67 -11.85
N ASN A 177 3.32 -7.43 -12.34
CA ASN A 177 2.11 -6.63 -12.16
C ASN A 177 1.05 -6.88 -13.24
N LEU A 178 1.44 -7.15 -14.49
CA LEU A 178 0.49 -7.35 -15.59
C LEU A 178 -0.12 -8.76 -15.64
N VAL A 179 0.56 -9.77 -15.10
CA VAL A 179 0.02 -11.14 -15.03
C VAL A 179 -1.00 -11.22 -13.88
N PRO A 180 -2.27 -11.62 -14.13
CA PRO A 180 -3.30 -11.66 -13.10
C PRO A 180 -3.07 -12.83 -12.14
N LEU A 181 -2.31 -12.57 -11.07
CA LEU A 181 -2.02 -13.54 -10.02
C LEU A 181 -3.05 -13.39 -8.88
N LYS A 182 -3.63 -14.50 -8.40
CA LYS A 182 -4.67 -14.44 -7.34
C LYS A 182 -4.13 -14.12 -5.95
N VAL A 183 -2.83 -14.26 -5.72
CA VAL A 183 -2.20 -14.15 -4.41
C VAL A 183 -1.93 -12.70 -4.01
N ILE A 184 -1.81 -11.80 -4.99
CA ILE A 184 -1.47 -10.39 -4.80
C ILE A 184 -2.43 -9.60 -5.69
N SER A 185 -3.19 -8.66 -5.12
CA SER A 185 -3.98 -7.71 -5.92
C SER A 185 -3.00 -6.84 -6.70
N ASN A 186 -2.77 -7.19 -7.96
CA ASN A 186 -1.90 -6.46 -8.88
C ASN A 186 -2.73 -5.92 -10.05
N ASP A 187 -2.13 -5.08 -10.88
CA ASP A 187 -2.83 -4.38 -11.97
C ASP A 187 -3.54 -5.33 -12.94
N GLY A 188 -2.89 -6.44 -13.29
CA GLY A 188 -3.46 -7.48 -14.13
C GLY A 188 -4.71 -8.10 -13.52
N ALA A 189 -4.68 -8.38 -12.22
CA ALA A 189 -5.83 -8.87 -11.48
C ALA A 189 -6.95 -7.82 -11.41
N ASN A 190 -6.61 -6.55 -11.15
CA ASN A 190 -7.57 -5.44 -11.18
C ASN A 190 -8.27 -5.35 -12.54
N ILE A 191 -7.52 -5.37 -13.64
CA ILE A 191 -8.08 -5.37 -15.00
C ILE A 191 -9.03 -6.56 -15.18
N PHE A 192 -8.62 -7.75 -14.75
CA PHE A 192 -9.43 -8.94 -14.88
C PHE A 192 -10.75 -8.82 -14.10
N TYR A 193 -10.74 -8.38 -12.85
CA TYR A 193 -11.96 -8.25 -12.05
C TYR A 193 -12.87 -7.15 -12.59
N LEU A 194 -12.33 -5.96 -12.83
CA LEU A 194 -13.11 -4.79 -13.24
C LEU A 194 -13.74 -4.99 -14.63
N LYS A 195 -13.06 -5.66 -15.56
CA LYS A 195 -13.63 -5.94 -16.89
C LYS A 195 -14.78 -6.94 -16.86
N ASN A 196 -14.77 -7.89 -15.93
CA ASN A 196 -15.71 -9.01 -15.92
C ASN A 196 -16.84 -8.83 -14.90
N ASP A 197 -16.76 -7.84 -14.01
CA ASP A 197 -17.73 -7.63 -12.95
C ASP A 197 -18.13 -6.15 -12.85
N LEU A 198 -19.41 -5.86 -13.10
CA LEU A 198 -19.95 -4.50 -13.06
C LEU A 198 -19.97 -3.95 -11.63
N GLU A 199 -20.26 -4.77 -10.62
CA GLU A 199 -20.33 -4.33 -9.23
C GLU A 199 -18.95 -3.91 -8.72
N GLU A 200 -17.90 -4.70 -9.03
CA GLU A 200 -16.51 -4.33 -8.70
C GLU A 200 -16.10 -3.03 -9.40
N ARG A 201 -16.57 -2.82 -10.64
CA ARG A 201 -16.27 -1.60 -11.41
C ARG A 201 -16.92 -0.37 -10.78
N ILE A 202 -18.19 -0.47 -10.40
CA ILE A 202 -18.94 0.56 -9.65
C ILE A 202 -18.28 0.82 -8.29
N ALA A 203 -17.91 -0.23 -7.57
CA ALA A 203 -17.27 -0.12 -6.27
C ALA A 203 -15.94 0.65 -6.35
N LEU A 204 -15.06 0.30 -7.31
CA LEU A 204 -13.82 1.04 -7.48
C LEU A 204 -14.06 2.50 -7.89
N HIS A 205 -15.06 2.77 -8.75
CA HIS A 205 -15.40 4.14 -9.14
C HIS A 205 -15.78 4.97 -7.91
N LYS A 206 -16.65 4.44 -7.06
CA LYS A 206 -17.04 5.08 -5.81
C LYS A 206 -15.85 5.27 -4.86
N ILE A 207 -15.06 4.24 -4.59
CA ILE A 207 -13.86 4.32 -3.73
C ILE A 207 -12.95 5.48 -4.14
N LEU A 208 -12.68 5.62 -5.45
CA LEU A 208 -11.77 6.66 -5.95
C LEU A 208 -12.37 8.08 -5.90
N ASN A 209 -13.70 8.22 -6.01
CA ASN A 209 -14.36 9.51 -5.84
C ASN A 209 -14.47 9.88 -4.35
N ASP A 210 -14.86 8.94 -3.50
CA ASP A 210 -14.91 9.12 -2.05
C ASP A 210 -13.54 9.55 -1.49
N GLU A 211 -12.45 8.98 -2.03
CA GLU A 211 -11.08 9.38 -1.67
C GLU A 211 -10.79 10.87 -1.96
N GLU A 212 -11.31 11.43 -3.06
CA GLU A 212 -11.21 12.86 -3.37
C GLU A 212 -11.97 13.71 -2.34
N ASP A 213 -13.15 13.27 -1.94
CA ASP A 213 -13.98 13.96 -0.96
C ASP A 213 -13.36 13.93 0.45
N ILE A 214 -12.87 12.77 0.90
CA ILE A 214 -12.23 12.62 2.22
C ILE A 214 -10.99 13.52 2.34
N ILE A 215 -10.13 13.54 1.31
CA ILE A 215 -8.93 14.39 1.28
C ILE A 215 -9.29 15.89 1.41
N ASN A 216 -10.44 16.28 0.87
CA ASN A 216 -10.93 17.66 0.91
C ASN A 216 -11.92 17.93 2.07
N CYS A 217 -12.07 16.97 3.01
CA CYS A 217 -12.97 17.06 4.15
C CYS A 217 -14.44 17.33 3.74
N LYS A 218 -14.85 16.77 2.61
CA LYS A 218 -16.24 16.74 2.17
C LYS A 218 -16.94 15.52 2.75
N GLU A 219 -18.24 15.62 2.90
CA GLU A 219 -19.07 14.48 3.28
C GLU A 219 -19.13 13.48 2.13
N VAL A 220 -18.88 12.21 2.43
CA VAL A 220 -18.94 11.12 1.47
C VAL A 220 -20.37 10.61 1.38
N GLU A 221 -20.87 10.43 0.16
CA GLU A 221 -22.20 9.87 -0.05
C GLU A 221 -22.29 8.43 0.49
N GLU A 222 -23.37 8.12 1.19
CA GLU A 222 -23.56 6.78 1.75
C GLU A 222 -23.76 5.74 0.65
N THR A 223 -23.18 4.54 0.83
CA THR A 223 -23.43 3.43 -0.11
C THR A 223 -24.80 2.82 0.15
N SER A 224 -25.54 2.53 -0.92
CA SER A 224 -26.79 1.77 -0.84
C SER A 224 -26.58 0.27 -0.62
N LEU A 225 -25.33 -0.22 -0.67
CA LEU A 225 -25.02 -1.64 -0.49
C LEU A 225 -25.23 -2.08 0.96
N ASN A 226 -25.99 -3.18 1.12
CA ASN A 226 -26.15 -3.85 2.40
C ASN A 226 -25.06 -4.90 2.60
N ILE A 227 -24.26 -4.79 3.66
CA ILE A 227 -23.18 -5.74 3.97
C ILE A 227 -23.66 -7.18 4.19
N ASP A 228 -24.92 -7.36 4.60
CA ASP A 228 -25.46 -8.70 4.79
C ASP A 228 -25.83 -9.41 3.50
N GLU A 229 -26.03 -8.65 2.42
CA GLU A 229 -26.43 -9.14 1.09
C GLU A 229 -25.27 -9.11 0.08
N ALA A 230 -24.25 -8.27 0.32
CA ALA A 230 -23.15 -8.07 -0.59
C ALA A 230 -22.21 -9.30 -0.70
N ASP A 231 -21.67 -9.53 -1.90
CA ASP A 231 -20.66 -10.57 -2.12
C ASP A 231 -19.28 -10.11 -1.63
N LEU A 232 -19.00 -10.41 -0.35
CA LEU A 232 -17.73 -10.11 0.30
C LEU A 232 -16.56 -11.01 -0.17
N SER A 233 -16.72 -11.84 -1.20
CA SER A 233 -15.57 -12.47 -1.88
C SER A 233 -14.86 -11.52 -2.83
N LYS A 234 -15.53 -10.43 -3.23
CA LYS A 234 -15.07 -9.43 -4.19
C LYS A 234 -14.30 -8.30 -3.50
N THR A 235 -13.14 -7.90 -4.06
CA THR A 235 -12.16 -7.07 -3.31
C THR A 235 -12.57 -5.61 -3.26
N PHE A 236 -13.13 -5.05 -4.34
CA PHE A 236 -13.58 -3.67 -4.34
C PHE A 236 -14.89 -3.51 -3.56
N ILE A 237 -15.75 -4.53 -3.52
CA ILE A 237 -16.89 -4.55 -2.59
C ILE A 237 -16.44 -4.53 -1.13
N GLN A 238 -15.42 -5.32 -0.75
CA GLN A 238 -14.80 -5.20 0.58
C GLN A 238 -14.28 -3.77 0.83
N GLY A 239 -13.65 -3.14 -0.17
CA GLY A 239 -13.13 -1.78 -0.08
C GLY A 239 -14.19 -0.73 0.26
N ILE A 240 -15.41 -0.85 -0.29
CA ILE A 240 -16.52 0.04 0.05
C ILE A 240 -16.86 -0.03 1.53
N PHE A 241 -16.97 -1.23 2.09
CA PHE A 241 -17.29 -1.41 3.50
C PHE A 241 -16.14 -1.01 4.42
N ILE A 242 -14.89 -1.14 3.96
CA ILE A 242 -13.73 -0.63 4.70
C ILE A 242 -13.75 0.88 4.76
N ASN A 243 -13.99 1.57 3.64
CA ASN A 243 -14.12 3.03 3.63
C ASN A 243 -15.27 3.50 4.53
N ARG A 244 -16.43 2.84 4.46
CA ARG A 244 -17.57 3.13 5.34
C ARG A 244 -17.23 2.90 6.81
N MET A 245 -16.56 1.79 7.14
CA MET A 245 -16.12 1.51 8.51
C MET A 245 -15.15 2.58 9.01
N GLU A 246 -14.16 2.99 8.20
CA GLU A 246 -13.23 4.04 8.59
C GLU A 246 -13.95 5.37 8.82
N ASP A 247 -14.88 5.76 7.93
CA ASP A 247 -15.71 6.96 8.11
C ASP A 247 -16.49 6.91 9.45
N ARG A 248 -17.20 5.80 9.72
CA ARG A 248 -17.93 5.60 10.98
C ARG A 248 -17.02 5.63 12.20
N PHE A 249 -15.85 5.00 12.11
CA PHE A 249 -14.88 5.00 13.20
C PHE A 249 -14.37 6.42 13.52
N TYR A 250 -14.02 7.20 12.49
CA TYR A 250 -13.55 8.58 12.67
C TYR A 250 -14.69 9.55 13.03
N LYS A 251 -15.95 9.24 12.72
CA LYS A 251 -17.12 9.94 13.28
C LYS A 251 -17.50 9.50 14.69
N MET A 252 -16.75 8.57 15.28
CA MET A 252 -17.03 7.95 16.59
C MET A 252 -18.38 7.22 16.66
N GLU A 253 -18.92 6.82 15.51
CA GLU A 253 -20.12 5.99 15.37
C GLU A 253 -19.75 4.51 15.55
N PHE A 254 -19.19 4.20 16.73
CA PHE A 254 -18.50 2.93 17.00
C PHE A 254 -19.40 1.70 16.89
N GLU A 255 -20.70 1.81 17.17
CA GLU A 255 -21.63 0.68 17.04
C GLU A 255 -21.71 0.20 15.59
N GLU A 256 -21.81 1.13 14.63
CA GLU A 256 -21.89 0.79 13.21
C GLU A 256 -20.53 0.32 12.67
N ALA A 257 -19.44 1.02 13.03
CA ALA A 257 -18.09 0.61 12.65
C ALA A 257 -17.77 -0.83 13.13
N LYS A 258 -18.11 -1.14 14.38
CA LYS A 258 -17.97 -2.48 14.98
C LYS A 258 -18.79 -3.52 14.24
N PHE A 259 -20.06 -3.22 13.91
CA PHE A 259 -20.92 -4.13 13.15
C PHE A 259 -20.30 -4.49 11.80
N ILE A 260 -19.77 -3.50 11.07
CA ILE A 260 -19.11 -3.72 9.78
C ILE A 260 -17.84 -4.56 9.96
N ASP A 261 -16.99 -4.23 10.94
CA ASP A 261 -15.76 -4.95 11.24
C ASP A 261 -16.01 -6.44 11.57
N GLU A 262 -16.98 -6.72 12.45
CA GLU A 262 -17.35 -8.10 12.83
C GLU A 262 -17.86 -8.89 11.62
N LYS A 263 -18.65 -8.27 10.74
CA LYS A 263 -19.15 -8.92 9.51
C LYS A 263 -18.02 -9.20 8.53
N LEU A 264 -17.11 -8.24 8.31
CA LEU A 264 -15.94 -8.43 7.44
C LEU A 264 -15.05 -9.58 7.94
N LEU A 265 -14.70 -9.61 9.23
CA LEU A 265 -13.88 -10.71 9.79
C LEU A 265 -14.60 -12.06 9.79
N GLY A 266 -15.91 -12.08 9.99
CA GLY A 266 -16.68 -13.32 10.05
C GLY A 266 -16.97 -13.94 8.69
N LYS A 267 -17.09 -13.13 7.63
CA LYS A 267 -17.57 -13.57 6.31
C LYS A 267 -16.53 -13.47 5.18
N ALA A 268 -15.56 -12.55 5.26
CA ALA A 268 -14.67 -12.24 4.15
C ALA A 268 -13.28 -12.85 4.33
N LYS A 269 -12.70 -13.33 3.23
CA LYS A 269 -11.27 -13.60 3.15
C LYS A 269 -10.56 -12.38 2.55
N MET A 270 -10.09 -11.51 3.42
CA MET A 270 -9.48 -10.24 3.03
C MET A 270 -8.00 -10.38 2.68
N ASN A 271 -7.49 -9.41 1.93
CA ASN A 271 -6.04 -9.20 1.85
C ASN A 271 -5.49 -8.72 3.19
N MET A 272 -4.18 -8.86 3.38
CA MET A 272 -3.51 -8.56 4.65
C MET A 272 -3.72 -7.11 5.12
N THR A 273 -3.74 -6.14 4.21
CA THR A 273 -3.92 -4.73 4.56
C THR A 273 -5.31 -4.48 5.11
N PHE A 274 -6.34 -4.97 4.41
CA PHE A 274 -7.74 -4.88 4.81
C PHE A 274 -7.99 -5.56 6.16
N GLU A 275 -7.51 -6.78 6.31
CA GLU A 275 -7.68 -7.55 7.55
C GLU A 275 -7.04 -6.82 8.75
N PHE A 276 -5.87 -6.21 8.58
CA PHE A 276 -5.22 -5.46 9.65
C PHE A 276 -5.88 -4.13 9.97
N MET A 277 -6.46 -3.43 8.99
CA MET A 277 -7.24 -2.21 9.27
C MET A 277 -8.46 -2.56 10.13
N VAL A 278 -9.26 -3.52 9.68
CA VAL A 278 -10.45 -4.03 10.38
C VAL A 278 -10.10 -4.52 11.79
N LYS A 279 -9.08 -5.37 11.94
CA LYS A 279 -8.65 -5.85 13.27
C LYS A 279 -8.22 -4.71 14.19
N THR A 280 -7.54 -3.70 13.66
CA THR A 280 -7.03 -2.58 14.47
C THR A 280 -8.17 -1.69 14.95
N THR A 281 -9.10 -1.36 14.07
CA THR A 281 -10.30 -0.57 14.41
C THR A 281 -11.17 -1.30 15.42
N LEU A 282 -11.54 -2.55 15.13
CA LEU A 282 -12.35 -3.38 16.03
C LEU A 282 -11.73 -3.57 17.41
N THR A 283 -10.41 -3.82 17.48
CA THR A 283 -9.71 -3.93 18.78
C THR A 283 -9.79 -2.62 19.55
N THR A 284 -9.67 -1.47 18.87
CA THR A 284 -9.78 -0.16 19.51
C THR A 284 -11.18 0.04 20.08
N ILE A 285 -12.21 -0.27 19.30
CA ILE A 285 -13.61 -0.16 19.73
C ILE A 285 -13.88 -1.06 20.94
N TYR A 286 -13.46 -2.33 20.90
CA TYR A 286 -13.61 -3.22 22.04
C TYR A 286 -12.94 -2.72 23.31
N LEU A 287 -11.79 -2.05 23.21
CA LEU A 287 -11.13 -1.44 24.37
C LEU A 287 -11.94 -0.26 24.91
N ILE A 288 -12.45 0.61 24.04
CA ILE A 288 -13.30 1.76 24.41
C ILE A 288 -14.60 1.30 25.08
N GLU A 289 -15.22 0.23 24.60
CA GLU A 289 -16.44 -0.36 25.16
C GLU A 289 -16.21 -1.21 26.42
N GLY A 290 -14.95 -1.36 26.86
CA GLY A 290 -14.62 -2.19 28.02
C GLY A 290 -14.66 -3.70 27.77
N SER A 291 -14.87 -4.15 26.52
CA SER A 291 -14.83 -5.55 26.08
C SER A 291 -13.39 -6.07 25.96
N VAL A 292 -12.63 -5.99 27.06
CA VAL A 292 -11.17 -6.27 27.11
C VAL A 292 -10.84 -7.68 26.62
N GLU A 293 -11.60 -8.69 27.03
CA GLU A 293 -11.33 -10.09 26.64
C GLU A 293 -11.38 -10.28 25.12
N ARG A 294 -12.34 -9.64 24.44
CA ARG A 294 -12.44 -9.68 22.97
C ARG A 294 -11.28 -8.97 22.29
N ALA A 295 -10.86 -7.82 22.83
CA ALA A 295 -9.70 -7.10 22.34
C ALA A 295 -8.41 -7.93 22.51
N GLU A 296 -8.22 -8.57 23.66
CA GLU A 296 -7.06 -9.42 23.92
C GLU A 296 -7.00 -10.65 23.02
N GLU A 297 -8.15 -11.24 22.68
CA GLU A 297 -8.21 -12.35 21.74
C GLU A 297 -7.67 -11.96 20.36
N LEU A 298 -8.10 -10.81 19.81
CA LEU A 298 -7.54 -10.29 18.55
C LEU A 298 -6.05 -9.99 18.68
N LEU A 299 -5.62 -9.46 19.82
CA LEU A 299 -4.21 -9.19 20.10
C LEU A 299 -3.34 -10.44 20.26
N LYS A 300 -3.90 -11.65 20.39
CA LYS A 300 -3.08 -12.90 20.37
C LYS A 300 -2.46 -13.16 19.01
N ASP A 301 -3.04 -12.62 17.93
CA ASP A 301 -2.53 -12.75 16.57
C ASP A 301 -1.12 -12.13 16.44
N LYS A 302 -0.12 -12.99 16.19
CA LYS A 302 1.28 -12.58 16.00
C LYS A 302 1.48 -11.67 14.79
N SER A 303 0.67 -11.84 13.75
CA SER A 303 0.74 -11.04 12.53
C SER A 303 0.24 -9.61 12.78
N LEU A 304 -0.85 -9.46 13.53
CA LEU A 304 -1.33 -8.16 14.03
C LEU A 304 -0.26 -7.50 14.92
N LYS A 305 0.33 -8.22 15.89
CA LYS A 305 1.43 -7.67 16.72
C LYS A 305 2.61 -7.16 15.90
N LYS A 306 2.92 -7.81 14.77
CA LYS A 306 3.96 -7.34 13.85
C LYS A 306 3.51 -6.08 13.11
N TYR A 307 2.25 -6.04 12.65
CA TYR A 307 1.66 -4.88 11.98
C TYR A 307 1.63 -3.63 12.88
N LEU A 308 1.36 -3.78 14.18
CA LEU A 308 1.33 -2.67 15.14
C LEU A 308 2.69 -2.00 15.38
N LYS A 309 3.78 -2.54 14.81
CA LYS A 309 5.11 -1.90 14.81
C LYS A 309 5.25 -0.81 13.75
N ASN A 310 4.33 -0.73 12.79
CA ASN A 310 4.32 0.30 11.75
C ASN A 310 3.93 1.65 12.35
N LYS A 311 4.93 2.45 12.71
CA LYS A 311 4.72 3.82 13.23
C LYS A 311 4.18 4.72 12.13
N TYR A 312 3.46 5.77 12.54
CA TYR A 312 2.87 6.78 11.64
C TYR A 312 1.80 6.25 10.67
N VAL A 313 1.20 5.12 11.02
CA VAL A 313 -0.07 4.62 10.48
C VAL A 313 -1.13 4.98 11.52
N LEU A 314 -2.13 5.79 11.15
CA LEU A 314 -2.96 6.51 12.13
C LEU A 314 -3.76 5.56 13.04
N HIS A 315 -4.53 4.64 12.47
CA HIS A 315 -5.29 3.64 13.23
C HIS A 315 -4.40 2.75 14.11
N VAL A 316 -3.18 2.44 13.66
CA VAL A 316 -2.18 1.69 14.47
C VAL A 316 -1.73 2.50 15.67
N GLU A 317 -1.46 3.80 15.51
CA GLU A 317 -1.06 4.66 16.62
C GLU A 317 -2.22 4.87 17.61
N ILE A 318 -3.47 4.98 17.13
CA ILE A 318 -4.67 5.04 17.99
C ILE A 318 -4.80 3.74 18.81
N LEU A 319 -4.72 2.56 18.20
CA LEU A 319 -4.79 1.30 18.95
C LEU A 319 -3.62 1.16 19.93
N ASN A 320 -2.41 1.55 19.52
CA ASN A 320 -1.27 1.52 20.44
C ASN A 320 -1.48 2.47 21.63
N TYR A 321 -2.12 3.62 21.42
CA TYR A 321 -2.51 4.54 22.49
C TYR A 321 -3.53 3.88 23.43
N ALA A 322 -4.62 3.33 22.87
CA ALA A 322 -5.64 2.60 23.63
C ALA A 322 -5.04 1.48 24.49
N ARG A 323 -4.15 0.66 23.92
CA ARG A 323 -3.45 -0.40 24.66
C ARG A 323 -2.59 0.16 25.79
N ASN A 324 -1.87 1.26 25.57
CA ASN A 324 -1.05 1.89 26.60
C ASN A 324 -1.89 2.44 27.75
N ARG A 325 -2.98 3.13 27.44
CA ARG A 325 -3.86 3.74 28.45
C ARG A 325 -4.71 2.70 29.18
N ILE A 326 -5.44 1.87 28.45
CA ILE A 326 -6.49 0.99 29.00
C ILE A 326 -5.95 -0.34 29.51
N LEU A 327 -4.97 -0.96 28.83
CA LEU A 327 -4.45 -2.27 29.23
C LEU A 327 -3.20 -2.18 30.10
N GLU A 328 -2.29 -1.26 29.78
CA GLU A 328 -1.00 -1.15 30.47
C GLU A 328 -0.99 -0.12 31.60
N GLY A 329 -2.03 0.72 31.73
CA GLY A 329 -2.11 1.78 32.73
C GLY A 329 -1.03 2.87 32.60
N LYS A 330 -0.43 3.03 31.42
CA LYS A 330 0.64 4.01 31.14
C LYS A 330 0.03 5.34 30.67
N ASP A 331 0.84 6.40 30.64
CA ASP A 331 0.38 7.75 30.25
C ASP A 331 0.25 8.01 28.74
N GLY A 332 0.70 7.07 27.88
CA GLY A 332 0.59 7.19 26.42
C GLY A 332 1.38 8.34 25.77
N LYS A 333 2.15 9.15 26.51
CA LYS A 333 2.78 10.40 26.00
C LYS A 333 3.66 10.20 24.78
N LYS A 334 4.40 9.09 24.73
CA LYS A 334 5.28 8.76 23.59
C LYS A 334 4.48 8.52 22.30
N ILE A 335 3.25 8.04 22.41
CA ILE A 335 2.36 7.72 21.29
C ILE A 335 1.63 8.98 20.86
N ARG A 336 1.07 9.75 21.80
CA ARG A 336 0.50 11.08 21.54
C ARG A 336 1.48 11.98 20.77
N LYS A 337 2.74 12.05 21.19
CA LYS A 337 3.81 12.78 20.45
C LYS A 337 4.07 12.30 19.02
N ARG A 338 3.73 11.06 18.67
CA ARG A 338 3.85 10.58 17.28
C ARG A 338 2.65 10.99 16.43
N ILE A 339 1.46 10.99 17.00
CA ILE A 339 0.23 11.47 16.36
C ILE A 339 0.32 12.98 16.12
N GLU A 340 0.75 13.76 17.12
CA GLU A 340 1.01 15.22 16.98
C GLU A 340 1.98 15.54 15.84
N LYS A 341 3.02 14.71 15.62
CA LYS A 341 3.95 14.91 14.49
C LYS A 341 3.31 14.72 13.12
N MET A 342 2.16 14.05 13.05
CA MET A 342 1.40 13.83 11.83
C MET A 342 0.37 14.93 11.57
N GLU A 343 0.02 15.75 12.57
CA GLU A 343 -1.13 16.66 12.55
C GLU A 343 -1.26 17.47 11.26
N ASP A 344 -0.28 18.34 11.00
CA ASP A 344 -0.27 19.20 9.80
C ASP A 344 0.16 18.48 8.51
N LYS A 345 0.58 17.22 8.61
CA LYS A 345 1.23 16.51 7.50
C LYS A 345 0.39 15.39 6.96
N TYR A 346 -0.56 14.85 7.72
CA TYR A 346 -1.35 13.71 7.32
C TYR A 346 -2.26 14.05 6.15
N ILE A 347 -2.50 13.08 5.28
CA ILE A 347 -3.23 13.30 4.03
C ILE A 347 -4.72 13.54 4.24
N TYR A 348 -5.32 13.01 5.32
CA TYR A 348 -6.75 13.15 5.67
C TYR A 348 -6.91 14.05 6.91
N PRO A 349 -7.17 15.36 6.76
CA PRO A 349 -7.24 16.27 7.91
C PRO A 349 -8.39 15.94 8.87
N SER A 350 -9.54 15.50 8.34
CA SER A 350 -10.71 15.09 9.14
C SER A 350 -10.37 13.92 10.07
N HIS A 351 -9.73 12.87 9.54
CA HIS A 351 -9.32 11.71 10.34
C HIS A 351 -8.31 12.09 11.42
N MET A 352 -7.41 13.04 11.12
CA MET A 352 -6.45 13.52 12.10
C MET A 352 -7.11 14.26 13.27
N LYS A 353 -8.09 15.13 12.97
CA LYS A 353 -8.89 15.80 14.01
C LYS A 353 -9.63 14.77 14.87
N ALA A 354 -10.34 13.83 14.22
CA ALA A 354 -11.05 12.75 14.89
C ALA A 354 -10.14 11.86 15.75
N ALA A 355 -8.89 11.64 15.34
CA ALA A 355 -7.94 10.84 16.12
C ALA A 355 -7.71 11.42 17.52
N PHE A 356 -7.66 12.75 17.67
CA PHE A 356 -7.54 13.37 18.99
C PHE A 356 -8.82 13.21 19.82
N GLU A 357 -9.99 13.34 19.21
CA GLU A 357 -11.29 13.12 19.88
C GLU A 357 -11.42 11.65 20.36
N ILE A 358 -10.98 10.69 19.55
CA ILE A 358 -10.92 9.27 19.93
C ILE A 358 -9.92 9.05 21.07
N MET A 359 -8.77 9.73 21.06
CA MET A 359 -7.79 9.65 22.14
C MET A 359 -8.34 10.19 23.46
N ASP A 360 -9.08 11.29 23.42
CA ASP A 360 -9.72 11.85 24.61
C ASP A 360 -10.77 10.86 25.15
N LYS A 361 -11.51 10.18 24.25
CA LYS A 361 -12.43 9.11 24.65
C LYS A 361 -11.72 7.92 25.32
N ILE A 362 -10.55 7.54 24.81
CA ILE A 362 -9.71 6.50 25.40
C ILE A 362 -9.25 6.92 26.80
N ASP A 363 -8.88 8.18 26.99
CA ASP A 363 -8.46 8.72 28.29
C ASP A 363 -9.62 8.68 29.29
N GLU A 364 -10.83 9.09 28.89
CA GLU A 364 -12.03 8.96 29.74
C GLU A 364 -12.26 7.53 30.24
N VAL A 365 -12.13 6.54 29.35
CA VAL A 365 -12.34 5.12 29.68
C VAL A 365 -11.23 4.61 30.61
N ALA A 366 -9.98 4.97 30.33
CA ALA A 366 -8.85 4.56 31.15
C ALA A 366 -8.90 5.16 32.56
N ASP A 367 -9.29 6.42 32.69
CA ASP A 367 -9.32 7.11 33.97
C ASP A 367 -10.49 6.65 34.84
N ARG A 368 -11.66 6.31 34.26
CA ARG A 368 -12.76 5.67 35.00
C ARG A 368 -12.33 4.33 35.63
N LYS A 369 -11.61 3.50 34.88
CA LYS A 369 -11.06 2.22 35.39
C LYS A 369 -10.00 2.38 36.48
N SER A 370 -9.40 3.56 36.64
CA SER A 370 -8.43 3.82 37.72
C SER A 370 -9.09 4.19 39.05
N ILE A 371 -10.39 4.49 39.02
CA ILE A 371 -11.20 4.91 40.18
C ILE A 371 -12.02 3.74 40.75
N GLU A 372 -12.33 2.73 39.93
CA GLU A 372 -12.91 1.44 40.31
C GLU A 372 -11.83 0.45 40.79
#